data_AF-A0A822ETZ4-F1
#
_entry.id   AF-A0A822ETZ4-F1
#
_cell.length_a   1.000
_cell.length_b   1.000
_cell.length_c   1.000
_cell.angle_alpha   90.00
_cell.angle_beta   90.00
_cell.angle_gamma   90.00
#
_symmetry.space_group_name_H-M   'P 1'
#
loop_
_entity.id
_entity.type
_entity.pdbx_description
1 polymer ?
#
loop_
_entity_poly.entity_id
_entity_poly.type
_entity_poly.pdbx_seq_one_letter_code
_entity_poly.pdbx_strand_id
1 'polypeptide(L)'
;HVHAPNPEATISAEFKSKITTSATTSHDPPRRIIYEALQNVDKNDGAAVPTYHSSQRTIERKRKRNDIPLPRPQTYTEIVIPDELQITNGGARFLLYNNQDPSRRLIIVKYELIDEKLQILASTFYVIPTDIYFKRAR
;
A
#
# COMPACT_ATOMS: atom_id res chain seq x y z
N HIS A 1 25.91 32.67 -16.60
CA HIS A 1 25.75 31.55 -17.55
C HIS A 1 24.36 30.98 -17.39
N VAL A 2 23.49 31.16 -18.39
CA VAL A 2 22.14 30.56 -18.42
C VAL A 2 22.20 29.46 -19.45
N HIS A 3 22.14 28.21 -19.01
CA HIS A 3 22.05 27.06 -19.92
C HIS A 3 20.61 26.95 -20.41
N ALA A 4 20.45 26.59 -21.69
CA ALA A 4 19.14 26.25 -22.22
C ALA A 4 18.54 25.08 -21.41
N PRO A 5 17.21 25.04 -21.21
CA PRO A 5 16.55 23.95 -20.49
C PRO A 5 16.85 22.62 -21.16
N ASN A 6 17.22 21.60 -20.38
CA ASN A 6 17.32 20.23 -20.87
C ASN A 6 15.90 19.67 -21.04
N PRO A 7 15.45 19.33 -22.27
CA PRO A 7 14.11 18.82 -22.51
C PRO A 7 13.85 17.52 -21.74
N GLU A 8 14.81 16.59 -21.68
CA GLU A 8 14.66 15.33 -20.96
C GLU A 8 14.45 15.55 -19.46
N ALA A 9 15.17 16.51 -18.88
CA ALA A 9 15.02 16.87 -17.47
C ALA A 9 13.63 17.44 -17.17
N THR A 10 13.08 18.20 -18.13
CA THR A 10 11.75 18.79 -18.03
C THR A 10 10.67 17.72 -18.05
N ILE A 11 10.74 16.80 -19.03
CA ILE A 11 9.83 15.65 -19.15
C ILE A 11 9.87 14.78 -17.88
N SER A 12 11.08 14.48 -17.40
CA SER A 12 11.27 13.69 -16.18
C SER A 12 10.66 14.37 -14.95
N ALA A 13 10.78 15.70 -14.86
CA ALA A 13 10.22 16.49 -13.78
C ALA A 13 8.69 16.53 -13.82
N GLU A 14 8.09 16.72 -15.01
CA GLU A 14 6.65 16.72 -15.22
C GLU A 14 6.04 15.36 -14.86
N PHE A 15 6.65 14.27 -15.35
CA PHE A 15 6.24 12.92 -15.01
C PHE A 15 6.29 12.67 -13.49
N LYS A 16 7.41 13.03 -12.84
CA LYS A 16 7.58 12.90 -11.38
C LYS A 16 6.55 13.73 -10.61
N SER A 17 6.25 14.94 -11.09
CA SER A 17 5.24 15.81 -10.50
C SER A 17 3.85 15.15 -10.56
N LYS A 18 3.50 14.56 -11.71
CA LYS A 18 2.23 13.85 -11.89
C LYS A 18 2.09 12.64 -10.97
N ILE A 19 3.06 11.73 -10.97
CA ILE A 19 2.99 10.55 -10.08
C ILE A 19 2.99 10.95 -8.60
N THR A 20 3.70 12.04 -8.23
CA THR A 20 3.72 12.55 -6.86
C THR A 20 2.35 13.11 -6.47
N THR A 21 1.75 13.91 -7.35
CA THR A 21 0.42 14.49 -7.13
C THR A 21 -0.61 13.38 -6.97
N SER A 22 -0.68 12.43 -7.92
CA SER A 22 -1.57 11.28 -7.85
C SER A 22 -1.32 10.41 -6.62
N ALA A 23 -0.05 10.22 -6.21
CA ALA A 23 0.27 9.48 -4.99
C ALA A 23 -0.28 10.16 -3.73
N THR A 24 -0.43 11.49 -3.74
CA THR A 24 -0.95 12.26 -2.62
C THR A 24 -2.46 12.47 -2.63
N THR A 25 -3.09 12.40 -3.81
CA THR A 25 -4.52 12.67 -3.98
C THR A 25 -5.35 11.43 -4.26
N SER A 26 -4.73 10.28 -4.54
CA SER A 26 -5.40 9.02 -4.87
C SER A 26 -4.78 7.81 -4.15
N HIS A 27 -5.59 6.77 -3.99
CA HIS A 27 -5.17 5.48 -3.44
C HIS A 27 -4.92 4.40 -4.50
N ASP A 28 -4.91 4.79 -5.77
CA ASP A 28 -4.72 3.87 -6.89
C ASP A 28 -3.41 3.07 -6.77
N PRO A 29 -3.37 1.82 -7.26
CA PRO A 29 -2.14 1.03 -7.21
C PRO A 29 -1.03 1.75 -8.00
N PRO A 30 0.25 1.67 -7.57
CA PRO A 30 1.35 2.35 -8.25
C PRO A 30 1.41 2.08 -9.75
N ARG A 31 1.06 0.86 -10.18
CA ARG A 31 0.97 0.49 -11.59
C ARG A 31 -0.01 1.35 -12.38
N ARG A 32 -1.18 1.64 -11.82
CA ARG A 32 -2.21 2.48 -12.45
C ARG A 32 -1.75 3.93 -12.50
N ILE A 33 -1.22 4.47 -11.40
CA ILE A 33 -0.69 5.85 -11.34
C ILE A 33 0.42 6.06 -12.36
N ILE A 34 1.36 5.12 -12.45
CA ILE A 34 2.47 5.18 -13.42
C ILE A 34 1.94 5.09 -14.84
N TYR A 35 0.99 4.19 -15.11
CA TYR A 35 0.38 4.06 -16.43
C TYR A 35 -0.34 5.35 -16.86
N GLU A 36 -1.16 5.94 -15.99
CA GLU A 36 -1.84 7.20 -16.27
C GLU A 36 -0.88 8.37 -16.45
N ALA A 37 0.22 8.41 -15.69
CA ALA A 37 1.26 9.41 -15.88
C ALA A 37 1.94 9.25 -17.25
N LEU A 38 2.25 8.01 -17.66
CA LEU A 38 2.84 7.68 -18.97
C LEU A 38 1.96 8.09 -20.14
N GLN A 39 0.62 8.09 -20.00
CA GLN A 39 -0.29 8.56 -21.05
C GLN A 39 -0.09 10.05 -21.40
N ASN A 40 0.57 10.83 -20.54
CA ASN A 40 0.87 12.25 -20.80
C ASN A 40 2.27 12.47 -21.37
N VAL A 41 3.05 11.40 -21.60
CA VAL A 41 4.41 11.50 -22.15
C VAL A 41 4.37 11.05 -23.61
N ASP A 42 5.02 11.81 -24.50
CA ASP A 42 5.17 11.39 -25.90
C ASP A 42 5.98 10.08 -25.96
N LYS A 43 5.65 9.22 -26.92
CA LYS A 43 6.36 7.95 -27.14
C LYS A 43 7.84 8.16 -27.43
N ASN A 44 8.20 9.28 -28.07
CA ASN A 44 9.60 9.61 -28.36
C ASN A 44 10.40 10.00 -27.11
N ASP A 45 9.70 10.41 -26.05
CA ASP A 45 10.27 10.95 -24.82
C ASP A 45 10.38 9.90 -23.69
N GLY A 46 10.00 8.64 -23.98
CA GLY A 46 9.96 7.56 -23.00
C GLY A 46 11.31 7.27 -22.32
N ALA A 47 12.44 7.58 -22.98
CA ALA A 47 13.78 7.41 -22.42
C ALA A 47 14.08 8.36 -21.25
N ALA A 48 13.43 9.53 -21.21
CA ALA A 48 13.60 10.51 -20.13
C ALA A 48 12.80 10.16 -18.85
N VAL A 49 11.88 9.19 -18.95
CA VAL A 49 11.01 8.78 -17.86
C VAL A 49 11.76 7.84 -16.91
N PRO A 50 11.65 8.03 -15.57
CA PRO A 50 12.21 7.09 -14.61
C PRO A 50 11.63 5.68 -14.76
N THR A 51 12.45 4.68 -14.46
CA THR A 51 12.00 3.28 -14.49
C THR A 51 10.82 3.03 -13.56
N TYR A 52 10.02 2.00 -13.87
CA TYR A 52 8.86 1.59 -13.08
C TYR A 52 9.19 1.48 -11.58
N HIS A 53 10.27 0.77 -11.22
CA HIS A 53 10.65 0.58 -9.81
C HIS A 53 11.05 1.90 -9.12
N SER A 54 11.69 2.83 -9.84
CA SER A 54 12.04 4.14 -9.29
C SER A 54 10.78 4.98 -9.01
N SER A 55 9.83 4.94 -9.94
CA SER A 55 8.53 5.62 -9.84
C SER A 55 7.68 5.01 -8.72
N GLN A 56 7.63 3.68 -8.61
CA GLN A 56 6.95 2.96 -7.54
C GLN A 56 7.47 3.37 -6.16
N ARG A 57 8.80 3.35 -5.96
CA ARG A 57 9.40 3.80 -4.68
C ARG A 57 9.08 5.25 -4.36
N THR A 58 8.98 6.10 -5.38
CA THR A 58 8.61 7.52 -5.20
C THR A 58 7.18 7.63 -4.66
N ILE A 59 6.23 6.90 -5.26
CA ILE A 59 4.83 6.84 -4.82
C ILE A 59 4.72 6.33 -3.38
N GLU A 60 5.38 5.21 -3.07
CA GLU A 60 5.37 4.60 -1.74
C GLU A 60 5.94 5.54 -0.67
N ARG A 61 7.07 6.19 -0.95
CA ARG A 61 7.68 7.18 -0.04
C ARG A 61 6.77 8.36 0.21
N LYS A 62 6.09 8.87 -0.82
CA LYS A 62 5.16 10.00 -0.68
C LYS A 62 3.94 9.64 0.14
N ARG A 63 3.36 8.47 -0.07
CA ARG A 63 2.25 7.95 0.74
C ARG A 63 2.64 7.77 2.20
N LYS A 64 3.80 7.16 2.45
CA LYS A 64 4.33 6.96 3.81
C LYS A 64 4.62 8.27 4.54
N ARG A 65 5.13 9.30 3.83
CA ARG A 65 5.45 10.60 4.44
C ARG A 65 4.20 11.42 4.80
N ASN A 66 3.11 11.24 4.07
CA ASN A 66 1.89 12.04 4.25
C ASN A 66 0.86 11.37 5.17
N ASP A 67 1.19 10.24 5.81
CA ASP A 67 0.26 9.45 6.64
C ASP A 67 -1.11 9.29 5.98
N ILE A 68 -1.14 9.14 4.65
CA ILE A 68 -2.40 8.97 3.93
C ILE A 68 -3.01 7.68 4.46
N PRO A 69 -4.14 7.74 5.18
CA PRO A 69 -4.75 6.55 5.73
C PRO A 69 -5.02 5.61 4.55
N LEU A 70 -4.62 4.35 4.70
CA LEU A 70 -5.04 3.32 3.76
C LEU A 70 -6.57 3.42 3.61
N PRO A 71 -7.11 3.35 2.39
CA PRO A 71 -8.54 3.46 2.20
C PRO A 71 -9.17 2.35 3.04
N ARG A 72 -10.11 2.74 3.91
CA ARG A 72 -10.83 1.75 4.71
C ARG A 72 -11.58 0.86 3.72
N PRO A 73 -11.37 -0.46 3.74
CA PRO A 73 -12.09 -1.36 2.85
C PRO A 73 -13.59 -1.16 3.08
N GLN A 74 -14.33 -0.86 2.02
CA GLN A 74 -15.77 -0.66 2.10
C GLN A 74 -16.50 -2.00 2.17
N THR A 75 -15.86 -3.05 1.66
CA THR A 75 -16.38 -4.41 1.64
C THR A 75 -15.34 -5.41 2.15
N TYR A 76 -15.79 -6.56 2.66
CA TYR A 76 -14.89 -7.59 3.17
C TYR A 76 -13.99 -8.20 2.08
N THR A 77 -14.39 -8.11 0.81
CA THR A 77 -13.63 -8.63 -0.34
C THR A 77 -12.39 -7.79 -0.65
N GLU A 78 -12.40 -6.50 -0.33
CA GLU A 78 -11.29 -5.58 -0.54
C GLU A 78 -10.14 -5.77 0.46
N ILE A 79 -10.35 -6.52 1.54
CA ILE A 79 -9.31 -6.80 2.51
C ILE A 79 -8.29 -7.74 1.86
N VAL A 80 -7.09 -7.26 1.58
CA VAL A 80 -5.99 -8.12 1.14
C VAL A 80 -4.92 -8.05 2.22
N ILE A 81 -4.53 -9.21 2.76
CA ILE A 81 -3.41 -9.34 3.70
C ILE A 81 -2.22 -9.84 2.89
N PRO A 82 -1.24 -8.96 2.55
CA PRO A 82 -0.02 -9.37 1.86
C PRO A 82 0.70 -10.47 2.64
N ASP A 83 1.32 -11.41 1.94
CA ASP A 83 2.06 -12.53 2.56
C ASP A 83 3.15 -12.04 3.51
N GLU A 84 3.78 -10.91 3.18
CA GLU A 84 4.78 -10.22 3.99
C GLU A 84 4.24 -9.78 5.37
N LEU A 85 2.92 -9.56 5.50
CA LEU A 85 2.25 -9.17 6.73
C LEU A 85 1.59 -10.36 7.46
N GLN A 86 1.71 -11.58 6.92
CA GLN A 86 1.24 -12.80 7.59
C GLN A 86 2.28 -13.32 8.59
N ILE A 87 3.50 -12.82 8.51
CA ILE A 87 4.65 -13.22 9.33
C ILE A 87 5.16 -11.97 10.05
N THR A 88 5.52 -12.13 11.32
CA THR A 88 6.16 -11.09 12.12
C THR A 88 7.62 -10.91 11.73
N ASN A 89 8.22 -9.81 12.20
CA ASN A 89 9.66 -9.56 12.06
C ASN A 89 10.52 -10.69 12.66
N GLY A 90 10.00 -11.42 13.66
CA GLY A 90 10.65 -12.60 14.26
C GLY A 90 10.39 -13.92 13.55
N GLY A 91 9.73 -13.91 12.38
CA GLY A 91 9.42 -15.13 11.62
C GLY A 91 8.21 -15.92 12.12
N ALA A 92 7.56 -15.47 13.21
CA ALA A 92 6.36 -16.12 13.73
C ALA A 92 5.12 -15.75 12.90
N ARG A 93 4.22 -16.71 12.67
CA ARG A 93 2.98 -16.50 11.93
C ARG A 93 2.01 -15.65 12.76
N PHE A 94 1.62 -14.50 12.22
CA PHE A 94 0.63 -13.59 12.81
C PHE A 94 -0.79 -13.95 12.36
N LEU A 95 -0.96 -14.24 11.06
CA LEU A 95 -2.24 -14.68 10.51
C LEU A 95 -2.43 -16.17 10.83
N LEU A 96 -3.41 -16.49 11.66
CA LEU A 96 -3.72 -17.86 12.07
C LEU A 96 -4.69 -18.52 11.11
N TYR A 97 -5.66 -17.75 10.61
CA TYR A 97 -6.68 -18.27 9.71
C TYR A 97 -7.29 -17.15 8.85
N ASN A 98 -7.54 -17.45 7.59
CA ASN A 98 -8.29 -16.62 6.67
C ASN A 98 -9.09 -17.53 5.76
N ASN A 99 -10.42 -17.52 5.87
CA ASN A 99 -11.28 -18.39 5.06
C ASN A 99 -11.45 -17.93 3.61
N GLN A 100 -10.99 -16.72 3.27
CA GLN A 100 -11.07 -16.11 1.93
C GLN A 100 -12.49 -16.07 1.33
N ASP A 101 -13.54 -16.27 2.14
CA ASP A 101 -14.92 -16.27 1.67
C ASP A 101 -15.39 -14.81 1.48
N PRO A 102 -15.74 -14.40 0.25
CA PRO A 102 -16.18 -13.04 -0.03
C PRO A 102 -17.54 -12.68 0.57
N SER A 103 -18.38 -13.67 0.88
CA SER A 103 -19.72 -13.49 1.45
C SER A 103 -19.72 -13.51 2.98
N ARG A 104 -18.76 -14.21 3.60
CA ARG A 104 -18.65 -14.41 5.05
C ARG A 104 -17.21 -14.50 5.50
N ARG A 105 -16.51 -13.38 5.50
CA ARG A 105 -15.08 -13.37 5.80
C ARG A 105 -14.78 -13.56 7.29
N LEU A 106 -13.93 -14.53 7.60
CA LEU A 106 -13.39 -14.79 8.94
C LEU A 106 -11.87 -14.73 8.90
N ILE A 107 -11.30 -13.83 9.71
CA ILE A 107 -9.86 -13.63 9.86
C ILE A 107 -9.52 -13.80 11.34
N ILE A 108 -8.57 -14.69 11.64
CA ILE A 108 -8.09 -14.92 13.00
C ILE A 108 -6.61 -14.54 13.02
N VAL A 109 -6.23 -13.67 13.96
CA VAL A 109 -4.88 -13.17 14.13
C VAL A 109 -4.40 -13.36 15.56
N LYS A 110 -3.09 -13.48 15.76
CA LYS A 110 -2.48 -13.56 17.10
C LYS A 110 -2.18 -12.16 17.65
N TYR A 111 -2.81 -11.79 18.77
CA TYR A 111 -2.75 -10.44 19.36
C TYR A 111 -1.39 -10.10 20.01
N GLU A 112 -0.66 -11.09 20.53
CA GLU A 112 0.65 -10.91 21.20
C GLU A 112 1.76 -10.32 20.31
N LEU A 113 1.50 -10.14 19.02
CA LEU A 113 2.46 -9.74 18.00
C LEU A 113 2.07 -8.45 17.26
N ILE A 114 1.15 -7.67 17.83
CA ILE A 114 0.78 -6.36 17.30
C ILE A 114 1.91 -5.36 17.64
N ASP A 115 2.92 -5.29 16.77
CA ASP A 115 3.85 -4.16 16.71
C ASP A 115 3.05 -2.86 16.43
N GLU A 116 3.56 -1.69 16.83
CA GLU A 116 2.92 -0.36 16.63
C GLU A 116 2.39 -0.12 15.19
N LYS A 117 2.96 -0.79 14.18
CA LYS A 117 2.52 -0.72 12.78
C LYS A 117 1.16 -1.38 12.51
N LEU A 118 0.72 -2.31 13.37
CA LEU A 118 -0.53 -3.07 13.22
C LEU A 118 -1.71 -2.41 13.94
N GLN A 119 -1.49 -1.32 14.70
CA GLN A 119 -2.57 -0.46 15.23
C GLN A 119 -3.47 0.11 14.12
N ILE A 120 -2.94 0.28 12.91
CA ILE A 120 -3.70 0.74 11.74
C ILE A 120 -4.78 -0.28 11.35
N LEU A 121 -4.48 -1.58 11.42
CA LEU A 121 -5.48 -2.63 11.23
C LEU A 121 -6.47 -2.62 12.40
N ALA A 122 -6.00 -2.54 13.65
CA ALA A 122 -6.87 -2.52 14.82
C ALA A 122 -7.82 -1.31 14.88
N SER A 123 -7.44 -0.15 14.32
CA SER A 123 -8.29 1.04 14.25
C SER A 123 -9.39 0.96 13.17
N THR A 124 -9.30 -0.04 12.28
CA THR A 124 -10.23 -0.24 11.15
C THR A 124 -11.18 -1.42 11.40
N PHE A 125 -10.86 -2.30 12.36
CA PHE A 125 -11.65 -3.50 12.67
C PHE A 125 -12.07 -3.50 14.14
N TYR A 126 -13.26 -4.02 14.46
CA TYR A 126 -13.53 -4.52 15.81
C TYR A 126 -12.58 -5.69 16.05
N VAL A 127 -11.39 -5.41 16.57
CA VAL A 127 -10.51 -6.44 17.13
C VAL A 127 -11.22 -6.89 18.41
N ILE A 128 -11.78 -8.09 18.39
CA ILE A 128 -12.22 -8.74 19.63
C ILE A 128 -10.93 -9.23 20.30
N PRO A 129 -10.48 -8.64 21.41
CA PRO A 129 -9.44 -9.25 22.20
C PRO A 129 -10.04 -10.52 22.79
N THR A 130 -9.74 -11.66 22.17
CA THR A 130 -10.08 -12.93 22.80
C THR A 130 -9.02 -13.24 23.85
N ASP A 131 -9.28 -12.82 25.09
CA ASP A 131 -8.94 -13.65 26.24
C ASP A 131 -9.76 -14.93 26.08
N ILE A 132 -9.17 -15.96 25.45
CA ILE A 132 -9.84 -17.24 25.22
C ILE A 132 -9.94 -17.94 26.59
N TYR A 133 -11.09 -17.78 27.25
CA TYR A 133 -11.51 -18.65 28.35
C TYR A 133 -11.78 -20.05 27.78
N PHE A 134 -10.86 -20.99 28.04
CA PHE A 134 -11.15 -22.41 27.88
C PHE A 134 -12.16 -22.86 28.95
N LYS A 135 -13.44 -23.00 28.59
CA LYS A 135 -14.38 -23.77 29.41
C LYS A 135 -14.20 -25.25 29.07
N ARG A 136 -13.46 -25.96 29.92
CA ARG A 136 -13.26 -27.41 29.87
C ARG A 136 -14.63 -28.08 30.06
N ALA A 137 -15.16 -28.72 29.02
CA ALA A 137 -16.30 -29.63 29.18
C ALA A 137 -15.78 -30.92 29.85
N ARG A 138 -16.45 -31.32 30.94
CA ARG A 138 -16.31 -32.64 31.55
C ARG A 138 -17.02 -33.67 30.70
#